data_AF-A0A2V9KMG2-F1
#
_entry.id   AF-A0A2V9KMG2-F1
#
_cell.length_a   1.000
_cell.length_b   1.000
_cell.length_c   1.000
_cell.angle_alpha   90.00
_cell.angle_beta   90.00
_cell.angle_gamma   90.00
#
_symmetry.space_group_name_H-M   'P 1'
#
loop_
_entity.id
_entity.type
_entity.pdbx_description
1 polymer ?
#
loop_
_entity_poly.entity_id
_entity_poly.type
_entity_poly.pdbx_seq_one_letter_code
_entity_poly.pdbx_strand_id
1 'polypeptide(L)'
;MTSEPGLYGVGDATLNGRELAVAADLEKHIAPLLVGRDPEQIEDTWQYLYRGPYWRGGPVQMTALAGVDLALWDIKGKRAGMPVYQLLGGRTRAGALAYTHASGRDFAEVEDAARRALERGFKCVRAQVAIAGLEGTYGTPG
;
A
#
# COMPACT_ATOMS: atom_id res chain seq x y z
N MET A 1 -3.91 -1.48 -17.87
CA MET A 1 -4.85 -2.31 -18.67
C MET A 1 -4.01 -3.19 -19.60
N THR A 2 -4.42 -4.42 -19.88
CA THR A 2 -3.69 -5.30 -20.82
C THR A 2 -4.29 -5.20 -22.22
N SER A 3 -3.67 -5.85 -23.20
CA SER A 3 -4.23 -6.05 -24.54
C SER A 3 -5.35 -7.10 -24.58
N GLU A 4 -5.55 -7.87 -23.51
CA GLU A 4 -6.61 -8.86 -23.37
C GLU A 4 -7.89 -8.20 -22.82
N PRO A 5 -9.02 -8.26 -23.54
CA PRO A 5 -10.27 -7.66 -23.09
C PRO A 5 -10.70 -8.18 -21.70
N GLY A 6 -10.95 -7.25 -20.78
CA GLY A 6 -11.40 -7.56 -19.42
C GLY A 6 -10.30 -7.94 -18.43
N LEU A 7 -9.07 -8.20 -18.90
CA LEU A 7 -7.94 -8.46 -18.02
C LEU A 7 -7.22 -7.15 -17.66
N TYR A 8 -7.30 -6.79 -16.38
CA TYR A 8 -6.61 -5.64 -15.81
C TYR A 8 -6.21 -5.92 -14.37
N GLY A 9 -5.21 -5.17 -13.90
CA GLY A 9 -4.78 -5.16 -12.52
C GLY A 9 -4.81 -3.77 -11.93
N VAL A 10 -4.94 -3.68 -10.61
CA VAL A 10 -4.89 -2.43 -9.85
C VAL A 10 -3.80 -2.52 -8.80
N GLY A 11 -3.03 -1.45 -8.65
CA GLY A 11 -2.05 -1.29 -7.59
C GLY A 11 -2.09 0.13 -7.03
N ASP A 12 -1.89 0.24 -5.72
CA ASP A 12 -1.83 1.54 -5.05
C ASP A 12 -0.46 2.20 -5.26
N ALA A 13 -0.49 3.49 -5.53
CA ALA A 13 0.69 4.33 -5.70
C ALA A 13 0.57 5.63 -4.88
N THR A 14 -0.14 5.59 -3.76
CA THR A 14 -0.33 6.76 -2.90
C THR A 14 0.93 7.10 -2.11
N LEU A 15 1.43 8.32 -2.27
CA LEU A 15 2.47 8.90 -1.42
C LEU A 15 1.94 10.18 -0.77
N ASN A 16 1.43 10.05 0.46
CA ASN A 16 0.72 11.12 1.15
C ASN A 16 1.54 12.42 1.22
N GLY A 17 0.95 13.52 0.75
CA GLY A 17 1.55 14.85 0.65
C GLY A 17 2.48 15.05 -0.57
N ARG A 18 2.71 14.04 -1.41
CA ARG A 18 3.54 14.09 -2.63
C ARG A 18 2.93 13.28 -3.79
N GLU A 19 1.61 13.15 -3.82
CA GLU A 19 0.84 12.29 -4.73
C GLU A 19 1.12 12.62 -6.19
N LEU A 20 1.17 13.92 -6.51
CA LEU A 20 1.39 14.39 -7.88
C LEU A 20 2.80 14.09 -8.40
N ALA A 21 3.79 13.92 -7.52
CA ALA A 21 5.12 13.50 -7.92
C ALA A 21 5.10 12.05 -8.42
N VAL A 22 4.37 11.17 -7.74
CA VAL A 22 4.20 9.77 -8.14
C VAL A 22 3.36 9.66 -9.41
N ALA A 23 2.27 10.43 -9.50
CA ALA A 23 1.44 10.46 -10.70
C ALA A 23 2.25 10.91 -11.93
N ALA A 24 3.07 11.95 -11.80
CA ALA A 24 3.93 12.42 -12.88
C ALA A 24 4.97 11.36 -13.29
N ASP A 25 5.60 10.67 -12.34
CA ASP A 25 6.56 9.60 -12.63
C ASP A 25 5.90 8.42 -13.37
N LEU A 26 4.73 7.98 -12.88
CA LEU A 26 3.94 6.94 -13.53
C LEU A 26 3.52 7.31 -14.95
N GLU A 27 2.87 8.46 -15.14
CA GLU A 27 2.29 8.86 -16.42
C GLU A 27 3.34 9.22 -17.47
N LYS A 28 4.40 9.92 -17.06
CA LYS A 28 5.36 10.51 -18.01
C LYS A 28 6.58 9.62 -18.26
N HIS A 29 6.91 8.72 -17.34
CA HIS A 29 8.15 7.94 -17.41
C HIS A 29 7.90 6.45 -17.44
N ILE A 30 7.05 5.91 -16.55
CA ILE A 30 6.90 4.46 -16.44
C ILE A 30 5.87 3.89 -17.42
N ALA A 31 4.67 4.47 -17.51
CA ALA A 31 3.58 3.94 -18.33
C ALA A 31 3.94 3.75 -19.81
N PRO A 32 4.66 4.69 -20.48
CA PRO A 32 5.10 4.48 -21.86
C PRO A 32 6.01 3.26 -22.04
N LEU A 33 6.81 2.92 -21.02
CA LEU A 33 7.75 1.79 -21.05
C LEU A 33 7.05 0.43 -20.85
N LEU A 34 5.81 0.43 -20.36
CA LEU A 34 5.01 -0.77 -20.14
C LEU A 34 4.21 -1.20 -21.37
N VAL A 35 3.96 -0.29 -22.31
CA VAL A 35 3.19 -0.60 -23.52
C VAL A 35 3.93 -1.63 -24.36
N GLY A 36 3.26 -2.74 -24.69
CA GLY A 36 3.83 -3.84 -25.47
C GLY A 36 4.65 -4.84 -24.67
N ARG A 37 4.85 -4.62 -23.36
CA ARG A 37 5.47 -5.63 -22.48
C ARG A 37 4.47 -6.72 -22.11
N ASP A 38 4.99 -7.92 -21.92
CA ASP A 38 4.23 -9.06 -21.42
C ASP A 38 3.97 -8.92 -19.91
N PRO A 39 2.71 -8.82 -19.46
CA PRO A 39 2.39 -8.66 -18.04
C PRO A 39 2.76 -9.88 -17.17
N GLU A 40 3.09 -11.03 -17.75
CA GLU A 40 3.56 -12.19 -16.97
C GLU A 40 4.98 -12.04 -16.45
N GLN A 41 5.77 -11.18 -17.09
CA GLN A 41 7.18 -10.96 -16.77
C GLN A 41 7.33 -9.94 -15.64
N ILE A 42 6.73 -10.25 -14.48
CA ILE A 42 6.72 -9.37 -13.30
C ILE A 42 8.15 -9.04 -12.87
N GLU A 43 9.00 -10.06 -12.70
CA GLU A 43 10.38 -9.86 -12.22
C GLU A 43 11.23 -9.07 -13.23
N ASP A 44 11.11 -9.33 -14.55
CA ASP A 44 11.81 -8.54 -15.57
C ASP A 44 11.36 -7.08 -15.53
N THR A 45 10.04 -6.84 -15.48
CA THR A 45 9.48 -5.49 -15.42
C THR A 45 9.95 -4.75 -14.17
N TRP A 46 9.96 -5.43 -13.01
CA TRP A 46 10.47 -4.88 -11.76
C TRP A 46 11.95 -4.49 -11.88
N GLN A 47 12.80 -5.40 -12.35
CA GLN A 47 14.23 -5.14 -12.50
C GLN A 47 14.51 -4.03 -13.52
N TYR A 48 13.75 -4.00 -14.63
CA TYR A 48 13.85 -2.97 -15.65
C TYR A 48 13.48 -1.59 -15.09
N LEU A 49 12.37 -1.45 -14.38
CA LEU A 49 11.93 -0.17 -13.82
C LEU A 49 12.78 0.29 -12.63
N TYR A 50 13.32 -0.66 -11.84
CA TYR A 50 14.18 -0.34 -10.71
C TYR A 50 15.60 0.05 -11.16
N ARG A 51 16.19 -0.70 -12.09
CA ARG A 51 17.59 -0.51 -12.51
C ARG A 51 17.74 0.42 -13.70
N GLY A 52 16.72 0.53 -14.55
CA GLY A 52 16.71 1.30 -15.80
C GLY A 52 16.95 2.81 -15.66
N PRO A 53 16.32 3.54 -14.72
CA PRO A 53 16.53 4.98 -14.59
C PRO A 53 17.87 5.38 -13.97
N TYR A 54 18.78 4.41 -13.77
CA TYR A 54 20.11 4.55 -13.16
C TYR A 54 20.10 4.95 -11.68
N TRP A 55 19.37 6.01 -11.33
CA TRP A 55 19.07 6.42 -9.96
C TRP A 55 18.05 5.46 -9.36
N ARG A 56 18.31 4.98 -8.14
CA ARG A 56 17.55 3.88 -7.53
C ARG A 56 17.03 4.26 -6.16
N GLY A 57 15.86 3.72 -5.82
CA GLY A 57 15.24 3.90 -4.51
C GLY A 57 14.44 5.20 -4.43
N GLY A 58 14.32 5.74 -3.22
CA GLY A 58 13.55 6.97 -2.98
C GLY A 58 12.03 6.74 -3.00
N PRO A 59 11.27 7.63 -2.32
CA PRO A 59 9.85 7.41 -2.09
C PRO A 59 9.00 7.52 -3.36
N VAL A 60 9.33 8.45 -4.28
CA VAL A 60 8.51 8.66 -5.49
C VAL A 60 8.61 7.45 -6.42
N GLN A 61 9.83 7.11 -6.85
CA GLN A 61 10.07 6.02 -7.79
C GLN A 61 9.63 4.66 -7.22
N MET A 62 9.94 4.37 -5.95
CA MET A 62 9.53 3.10 -5.34
C MET A 62 8.02 2.99 -5.17
N THR A 63 7.30 4.09 -4.94
CA THR A 63 5.83 4.07 -4.86
C THR A 63 5.21 3.85 -6.23
N ALA A 64 5.73 4.53 -7.28
CA ALA A 64 5.30 4.30 -8.65
C ALA A 64 5.53 2.84 -9.08
N LEU A 65 6.73 2.32 -8.81
CA LEU A 65 7.10 0.94 -9.11
C LEU A 65 6.22 -0.06 -8.35
N ALA A 66 5.92 0.19 -7.06
CA ALA A 66 5.04 -0.67 -6.26
C ALA A 66 3.61 -0.73 -6.84
N GLY A 67 3.07 0.40 -7.33
CA GLY A 67 1.78 0.43 -8.00
C GLY A 67 1.75 -0.46 -9.25
N VAL A 68 2.83 -0.48 -10.03
CA VAL A 68 2.96 -1.38 -11.19
C VAL A 68 3.06 -2.84 -10.75
N ASP A 69 3.94 -3.16 -9.79
CA ASP A 69 4.14 -4.54 -9.31
C ASP A 69 2.85 -5.15 -8.76
N LEU A 70 2.12 -4.40 -7.92
CA LEU A 70 0.81 -4.82 -7.40
C LEU A 70 -0.21 -5.08 -8.51
N ALA A 71 -0.27 -4.20 -9.52
CA ALA A 71 -1.16 -4.39 -10.66
C ALA A 71 -0.81 -5.65 -11.47
N LEU A 72 0.49 -5.94 -11.66
CA LEU A 72 0.93 -7.15 -12.36
C LEU A 72 0.61 -8.42 -11.55
N TRP A 73 0.77 -8.40 -10.22
CA TRP A 73 0.37 -9.50 -9.36
C TRP A 73 -1.15 -9.73 -9.34
N ASP A 74 -1.94 -8.66 -9.38
CA ASP A 74 -3.40 -8.74 -9.52
C ASP A 74 -3.79 -9.39 -10.86
N ILE A 75 -3.14 -9.00 -11.96
CA ILE A 75 -3.30 -9.66 -13.28
C ILE A 75 -2.96 -11.16 -13.20
N LYS A 76 -1.82 -11.51 -12.60
CA LYS A 76 -1.38 -12.90 -12.49
C LYS A 76 -2.34 -13.74 -11.65
N GLY A 77 -2.86 -13.19 -10.55
CA GLY A 77 -3.91 -13.81 -9.74
C GLY A 77 -5.19 -14.08 -10.56
N LYS A 78 -5.68 -13.06 -11.26
CA LYS A 78 -6.86 -13.16 -12.13
C LYS A 78 -6.69 -14.20 -13.24
N ARG A 79 -5.53 -14.22 -13.90
CA ARG A 79 -5.21 -15.20 -14.94
C ARG A 79 -5.11 -16.63 -14.41
N ALA A 80 -4.52 -16.81 -13.23
CA ALA A 80 -4.43 -18.11 -12.59
C ALA A 80 -5.78 -18.59 -12.02
N GLY A 81 -6.79 -17.72 -11.93
CA GLY A 81 -8.02 -18.01 -11.21
C GLY A 81 -7.79 -18.24 -9.71
N MET A 82 -6.74 -17.62 -9.16
CA MET A 82 -6.30 -17.84 -7.77
C MET A 82 -6.19 -16.51 -7.02
N PRO A 83 -6.52 -16.48 -5.72
CA PRO A 83 -6.15 -15.35 -4.89
C PRO A 83 -4.62 -15.28 -4.79
N VAL A 84 -4.05 -14.07 -4.81
CA VAL A 84 -2.59 -13.86 -4.86
C VAL A 84 -1.83 -14.61 -3.77
N TYR A 85 -2.38 -14.74 -2.55
CA TYR A 85 -1.71 -15.48 -1.48
C TYR A 85 -1.45 -16.97 -1.81
N GLN A 86 -2.26 -17.59 -2.69
CA GLN A 86 -2.00 -18.96 -3.15
C GLN A 86 -0.78 -19.01 -4.06
N LEU A 87 -0.61 -18.01 -4.91
CA LEU A 87 0.58 -17.88 -5.76
C LEU A 87 1.85 -17.63 -4.93
N LEU A 88 1.72 -16.98 -3.76
CA LEU A 88 2.82 -16.73 -2.82
C LEU A 88 3.18 -17.94 -1.93
N GLY A 89 2.58 -19.11 -2.16
CA GLY A 89 2.89 -20.34 -1.40
C GLY A 89 1.78 -20.80 -0.45
N GLY A 90 0.60 -20.19 -0.50
CA GLY A 90 -0.59 -20.68 0.19
C GLY A 90 -0.79 -20.18 1.61
N ARG A 91 -1.88 -20.65 2.23
CA ARG A 91 -2.35 -20.17 3.53
C ARG A 91 -1.48 -20.71 4.66
N THR A 92 -0.94 -19.81 5.50
CA THR A 92 -0.20 -20.15 6.72
C THR A 92 -0.92 -19.78 8.01
N ARG A 93 -2.06 -19.07 7.92
CA ARG A 93 -2.88 -18.64 9.08
C ARG A 93 -4.34 -18.47 8.73
N ALA A 94 -5.22 -18.50 9.74
CA ALA A 94 -6.65 -18.36 9.51
C ALA A 94 -7.09 -16.93 9.12
N GLY A 95 -6.43 -15.92 9.68
CA GLY A 95 -6.62 -14.50 9.40
C GLY A 95 -5.41 -13.70 9.87
N ALA A 96 -5.35 -12.41 9.52
CA ALA A 96 -4.30 -11.51 9.97
C ALA A 96 -4.79 -10.70 11.18
N LEU A 97 -3.99 -10.67 12.26
CA LEU A 97 -4.27 -9.84 13.42
C LEU A 97 -4.08 -8.37 13.04
N ALA A 98 -5.12 -7.56 13.20
CA ALA A 98 -5.08 -6.11 12.96
C ALA A 98 -5.09 -5.35 14.29
N TYR A 99 -4.58 -4.11 14.25
CA TYR A 99 -4.69 -3.16 15.35
C TYR A 99 -5.50 -1.93 14.90
N THR A 100 -5.99 -1.15 15.87
CA THR A 100 -6.61 0.16 15.61
C THR A 100 -5.98 1.24 16.49
N HIS A 101 -6.34 2.49 16.24
CA HIS A 101 -5.81 3.64 16.98
C HIS A 101 -6.77 4.01 18.12
N ALA A 102 -6.21 4.23 19.30
CA ALA A 102 -6.87 4.83 20.45
C ALA A 102 -6.12 6.11 20.79
N SER A 103 -6.75 7.26 20.60
CA SER A 103 -6.13 8.55 20.91
C SER A 103 -7.07 9.51 21.62
N GLY A 104 -6.48 10.47 22.33
CA GLY A 104 -7.19 11.42 23.19
C GLY A 104 -6.27 12.53 23.68
N ARG A 105 -6.88 13.55 24.27
CA ARG A 105 -6.20 14.73 24.81
C ARG A 105 -5.48 14.44 26.14
N ASP A 106 -6.00 13.47 26.89
CA ASP A 106 -5.44 12.99 28.15
C ASP A 106 -5.52 11.45 28.23
N PHE A 107 -5.01 10.89 29.33
CA PHE A 107 -5.01 9.45 29.54
C PHE A 107 -6.41 8.84 29.66
N ALA A 108 -7.39 9.59 30.21
CA ALA A 108 -8.75 9.09 30.39
C ALA A 108 -9.44 8.91 29.02
N GLU A 109 -9.29 9.89 28.12
CA GLU A 109 -9.84 9.78 26.77
C GLU A 109 -9.21 8.65 25.96
N VAL A 110 -7.90 8.43 26.12
CA VAL A 110 -7.19 7.32 25.48
C VAL A 110 -7.69 5.98 26.02
N GLU A 111 -7.90 5.87 27.34
CA GLU A 111 -8.46 4.67 27.96
C GLU A 111 -9.87 4.37 27.44
N ASP A 112 -10.74 5.37 27.37
CA ASP A 112 -12.08 5.22 26.81
C ASP A 112 -12.06 4.81 25.34
N ALA A 113 -11.17 5.40 24.54
CA ALA A 113 -10.99 5.01 23.14
C ALA A 113 -10.48 3.56 23.01
N ALA A 114 -9.58 3.13 23.89
CA ALA A 114 -9.11 1.75 23.94
C ALA A 114 -10.24 0.78 24.33
N ARG A 115 -11.05 1.12 25.34
CA ARG A 115 -12.21 0.30 25.75
C ARG A 115 -13.21 0.14 24.60
N ARG A 116 -13.55 1.23 23.89
CA ARG A 116 -14.40 1.15 22.68
C ARG A 116 -13.80 0.27 21.57
N ALA A 117 -12.48 0.28 21.40
CA ALA A 117 -11.82 -0.61 20.45
C ALA A 117 -11.91 -2.08 20.86
N LEU A 118 -11.76 -2.39 22.15
CA LEU A 118 -11.92 -3.75 22.68
C LEU A 118 -13.37 -4.25 22.49
N GLU A 119 -14.37 -3.39 22.74
CA GLU A 119 -15.79 -3.70 22.50
C GLU A 119 -16.08 -4.02 21.02
N ARG A 120 -15.37 -3.38 20.09
CA ARG A 120 -15.42 -3.68 18.64
C ARG A 120 -14.66 -4.95 18.25
N GLY A 121 -14.04 -5.65 19.21
CA GLY A 121 -13.33 -6.91 19.00
C GLY A 121 -11.85 -6.76 18.60
N PHE A 122 -11.27 -5.56 18.66
CA PHE A 122 -9.83 -5.41 18.47
C PHE A 122 -9.09 -6.03 19.65
N LYS A 123 -8.03 -6.79 19.36
CA LYS A 123 -7.14 -7.37 20.38
C LYS A 123 -5.87 -6.54 20.59
N CYS A 124 -5.56 -5.66 19.64
CA CYS A 124 -4.38 -4.81 19.65
C CYS A 124 -4.79 -3.36 19.40
N VAL A 125 -4.27 -2.45 20.21
CA VAL A 125 -4.52 -1.01 20.09
C VAL A 125 -3.19 -0.25 20.14
N ARG A 126 -3.07 0.78 19.32
CA ARG A 126 -1.99 1.77 19.41
C ARG A 126 -2.53 2.97 20.19
N ALA A 127 -2.03 3.16 21.41
CA ALA A 127 -2.42 4.25 22.28
C ALA A 127 -1.56 5.50 22.02
N GLN A 128 -2.17 6.67 21.88
CA GLN A 128 -1.48 7.94 21.67
C GLN A 128 -2.19 9.07 22.42
N VAL A 129 -1.50 9.71 23.35
CA VAL A 129 -2.01 10.87 24.12
C VAL A 129 -1.41 12.16 23.57
N ALA A 130 -2.20 13.23 23.51
CA ALA A 130 -1.69 14.55 23.18
C ALA A 130 -0.67 15.02 24.25
N ILE A 131 0.27 15.87 23.84
CA ILE A 131 1.20 16.52 24.77
C ILE A 131 0.65 17.93 25.04
N ALA A 132 0.43 18.24 26.31
CA ALA A 132 -0.11 19.53 26.72
C ALA A 132 0.75 20.70 26.19
N GLY A 133 0.11 21.66 25.53
CA GLY A 133 0.77 22.85 24.99
C GLY A 133 1.35 22.69 23.58
N LEU A 134 1.23 21.52 22.95
CA LEU A 134 1.52 21.35 21.52
C LEU A 134 0.23 21.42 20.70
N GLU A 135 0.27 22.09 19.55
CA GLU A 135 -0.77 21.93 18.54
C GLU A 135 -0.85 20.46 18.10
N GLY A 136 -2.07 19.99 17.79
CA GLY A 136 -2.35 18.59 17.48
C GLY A 136 -1.40 17.98 16.45
N THR A 137 -1.12 16.69 16.60
CA THR A 137 -0.19 15.96 15.73
C THR A 137 -0.93 14.91 14.90
N TYR A 138 -0.22 14.26 13.97
CA TYR A 138 -0.77 13.11 13.26
C TYR A 138 -1.11 11.98 14.25
N GLY A 139 -2.40 11.82 14.54
CA GLY A 139 -2.92 10.81 15.44
C GLY A 139 -3.39 11.30 16.81
N THR A 140 -3.21 12.58 17.17
CA THR A 140 -3.82 13.15 18.40
C THR A 140 -4.53 14.46 18.10
N PRO A 141 -5.71 14.71 18.72
CA PRO A 141 -6.32 16.03 18.69
C PRO A 141 -5.39 17.07 19.33
N GLY A 142 -5.50 18.32 18.87
CA GLY A 142 -4.91 19.49 19.53
C GLY A 142 -5.75 19.98 20.69
#